data_AF-A0A537RKQ3-F1
#
_entry.id   AF-A0A537RKQ3-F1
#
_cell.length_a   1.000
_cell.length_b   1.000
_cell.length_c   1.000
_cell.angle_alpha   90.00
_cell.angle_beta   90.00
_cell.angle_gamma   90.00
#
_symmetry.space_group_name_H-M   'P 1'
#
loop_
_entity.id
_entity.type
_entity.pdbx_description
1 polymer ?
#
loop_
_entity_poly.entity_id
_entity_poly.type
_entity_poly.pdbx_seq_one_letter_code
_entity_poly.pdbx_strand_id
1 'polypeptide(L)'
;MRQAGVMSGLLFLLMLILAGAAAGFYYAALEQVRPFFPPEFRDPYRVRVALDFLIWERSFPAEPRRKYLLSTVLGAAAILCAALLLYLEGQFVAALYFASLFLATIGYAFVTWMKYKDRL
;
A
#
# COMPACT_ATOMS: atom_id res chain seq x y z
N MET A 1 -5.58 31.00 9.66
CA MET A 1 -4.73 30.81 8.47
C MET A 1 -3.37 30.15 8.79
N ARG A 2 -2.58 30.60 9.80
CA ARG A 2 -1.29 29.96 10.14
C ARG A 2 -1.35 28.47 10.54
N GLN A 3 -2.37 28.05 11.30
CA GLN A 3 -2.49 26.65 11.76
C GLN A 3 -2.80 25.66 10.62
N ALA A 4 -3.60 26.07 9.63
CA ALA A 4 -3.94 25.24 8.48
C ALA A 4 -2.72 24.95 7.59
N GLY A 5 -1.82 25.92 7.43
CA GLY A 5 -0.57 25.73 6.67
C GLY A 5 0.40 24.75 7.34
N VAL A 6 0.53 24.82 8.66
CA VAL A 6 1.38 23.88 9.43
C VAL A 6 0.80 22.46 9.37
N MET A 7 -0.52 22.31 9.51
CA MET A 7 -1.19 21.02 9.45
C MET A 7 -1.08 20.36 8.06
N SER A 8 -1.23 21.15 7.00
CA SER A 8 -1.10 20.67 5.62
C SER A 8 0.34 20.25 5.30
N GLY A 9 1.34 21.00 5.77
CA GLY A 9 2.75 20.63 5.64
C GLY A 9 3.09 19.31 6.35
N LEU A 10 2.57 19.10 7.56
CA LEU A 10 2.77 17.85 8.30
C LEU A 10 2.11 16.65 7.61
N LEU A 11 0.88 16.82 7.12
CA LEU A 11 0.18 15.77 6.36
C LEU A 11 0.92 15.41 5.07
N PHE A 12 1.46 16.39 4.38
CA PHE A 12 2.25 16.16 3.18
C PHE A 12 3.54 15.38 3.48
N LEU A 13 4.30 15.77 4.51
CA LEU A 13 5.50 15.03 4.91
C LEU A 13 5.17 13.60 5.36
N LEU A 14 4.12 13.44 6.15
CA LEU A 14 3.67 12.13 6.61
C LEU A 14 3.23 11.24 5.44
N MET A 15 2.50 11.80 4.47
CA MET A 15 2.12 11.11 3.24
C MET A 15 3.35 10.60 2.50
N LEU A 16 4.39 11.43 2.32
CA LEU A 16 5.61 11.03 1.63
C LEU A 16 6.38 9.93 2.37
N ILE A 17 6.50 10.03 3.69
CA ILE A 17 7.17 9.02 4.52
C ILE A 17 6.41 7.69 4.44
N LEU A 18 5.08 7.70 4.58
CA LEU A 18 4.25 6.51 4.50
C LEU A 18 4.28 5.88 3.10
N ALA A 19 4.20 6.70 2.05
CA ALA A 19 4.30 6.22 0.67
C ALA A 19 5.68 5.61 0.38
N GLY A 20 6.76 6.24 0.86
CA GLY A 20 8.12 5.71 0.74
C GLY A 20 8.30 4.39 1.48
N ALA A 21 7.79 4.29 2.72
CA ALA A 21 7.81 3.06 3.49
C ALA A 21 6.98 1.96 2.82
N ALA A 22 5.78 2.29 2.30
CA ALA A 22 4.94 1.37 1.54
C ALA A 22 5.68 0.82 0.31
N ALA A 23 6.31 1.69 -0.48
CA ALA A 23 7.13 1.27 -1.62
C ALA A 23 8.30 0.38 -1.18
N GLY A 24 9.02 0.74 -0.12
CA GLY A 24 10.13 -0.05 0.42
C GLY A 24 9.72 -1.48 0.79
N PHE A 25 8.62 -1.64 1.53
CA PHE A 25 8.11 -2.97 1.88
C PHE A 25 7.55 -3.74 0.67
N TYR A 26 6.95 -3.06 -0.32
CA TYR A 26 6.49 -3.68 -1.56
C TYR A 26 7.67 -4.26 -2.34
N TYR A 27 8.71 -3.46 -2.57
CA TYR A 27 9.90 -3.91 -3.29
C TYR A 27 10.66 -5.00 -2.53
N ALA A 28 10.76 -4.90 -1.20
CA ALA A 28 11.34 -5.95 -0.39
C ALA A 28 10.55 -7.26 -0.50
N ALA A 29 9.21 -7.20 -0.53
CA ALA A 29 8.38 -8.37 -0.77
C ALA A 29 8.67 -8.94 -2.17
N LEU A 30 8.63 -8.08 -3.20
CA LEU A 30 8.86 -8.41 -4.62
C LEU A 30 10.20 -9.11 -4.85
N GLU A 31 11.29 -8.60 -4.26
CA GLU A 31 12.63 -9.17 -4.41
C GLU A 31 12.72 -10.58 -3.82
N GLN A 32 12.10 -10.82 -2.66
CA GLN A 32 12.12 -12.13 -2.02
C GLN A 32 11.33 -13.18 -2.79
N VAL A 33 10.27 -12.78 -3.47
CA VAL A 33 9.39 -13.69 -4.21
C VAL A 33 9.80 -13.87 -5.66
N ARG A 34 10.55 -12.92 -6.24
CA ARG A 34 11.03 -12.97 -7.63
C ARG A 34 11.68 -14.30 -8.03
N PRO A 35 12.52 -14.96 -7.20
CA PRO A 35 13.11 -16.25 -7.54
C PRO A 35 12.08 -17.37 -7.70
N PHE A 36 10.96 -17.28 -6.98
CA PHE A 36 9.88 -18.27 -6.97
C PHE A 36 8.91 -18.11 -8.15
N PHE A 37 8.92 -16.96 -8.84
CA PHE A 37 8.13 -16.79 -10.06
C PHE A 37 8.70 -17.60 -11.22
N PRO A 38 7.84 -18.16 -12.10
CA PRO A 38 8.28 -18.74 -13.36
C PRO A 38 9.12 -17.74 -14.15
N PRO A 39 10.13 -18.19 -14.92
CA PRO A 39 11.06 -17.29 -15.63
C PRO A 39 10.35 -16.22 -16.49
N GLU A 40 9.22 -16.56 -17.09
CA GLU A 40 8.38 -15.70 -17.92
C GLU A 40 7.75 -14.51 -17.17
N PHE A 41 7.61 -14.65 -15.85
CA PHE A 41 7.07 -13.63 -14.95
C PHE A 41 8.14 -12.93 -14.12
N ARG A 42 9.45 -13.16 -14.38
CA ARG A 42 10.56 -12.49 -13.68
C ARG A 42 10.89 -11.09 -14.22
N ASP A 43 10.23 -10.69 -15.31
CA ASP A 43 10.30 -9.35 -15.88
C ASP A 43 9.71 -8.30 -14.91
N PRO A 44 10.39 -7.17 -14.64
CA PRO A 44 9.98 -6.20 -13.63
C PRO A 44 8.54 -5.68 -13.76
N TYR A 45 7.98 -5.60 -14.97
CA TYR A 45 6.62 -5.14 -15.18
C TYR A 45 5.60 -6.25 -14.91
N ARG A 46 5.91 -7.49 -15.32
CA ARG A 46 5.02 -8.64 -15.14
C ARG A 46 5.00 -9.17 -13.72
N VAL A 47 6.13 -9.12 -13.00
CA VAL A 47 6.21 -9.57 -11.59
C VAL A 47 5.22 -8.78 -10.74
N ARG A 48 5.05 -7.47 -10.97
CA ARG A 48 4.19 -6.60 -10.14
C ARG A 48 2.73 -7.05 -10.15
N VAL A 49 2.19 -7.32 -11.33
CA VAL A 49 0.82 -7.81 -11.48
C VAL A 49 0.69 -9.22 -10.90
N ALA A 50 1.70 -10.07 -11.15
CA ALA A 50 1.70 -11.44 -10.67
C ALA A 50 1.83 -11.53 -9.14
N LEU A 51 2.48 -10.55 -8.50
CA LEU A 51 2.64 -10.46 -7.05
C LEU A 51 1.31 -10.46 -6.33
N ASP A 52 0.38 -9.62 -6.77
CA ASP A 52 -0.91 -9.43 -6.10
C ASP A 52 -1.73 -10.72 -6.01
N PHE A 53 -1.52 -11.65 -6.94
CA PHE A 53 -2.22 -12.94 -6.98
C PHE A 53 -1.39 -14.08 -6.38
N LEU A 54 -0.14 -14.23 -6.82
CA LEU A 54 0.67 -15.41 -6.53
C LEU A 54 1.32 -15.38 -5.14
N ILE A 55 1.49 -14.20 -4.53
CA ILE A 55 2.10 -14.09 -3.19
C ILE A 55 1.34 -14.89 -2.12
N TRP A 56 0.05 -15.15 -2.35
CA TRP A 56 -0.84 -15.86 -1.43
C TRP A 56 -0.82 -17.38 -1.56
N GLU A 57 -0.12 -17.92 -2.56
CA GLU A 57 0.04 -19.35 -2.73
C GLU A 57 0.90 -19.96 -1.61
N ARG A 58 0.61 -21.22 -1.25
CA ARG A 58 1.34 -21.92 -0.18
C ARG A 58 2.81 -22.17 -0.51
N SER A 59 3.15 -22.15 -1.79
CA SER A 59 4.51 -22.27 -2.32
C SER A 59 5.40 -21.07 -1.94
N PHE A 60 4.81 -19.92 -1.62
CA PHE A 60 5.56 -18.72 -1.28
C PHE A 60 5.82 -18.59 0.23
N PRO A 61 7.00 -18.07 0.63
CA PRO A 61 7.32 -17.85 2.04
C PRO A 61 6.32 -16.91 2.74
N ALA A 62 6.25 -16.98 4.07
CA ALA A 62 5.34 -16.18 4.88
C ALA A 62 5.82 -14.71 5.02
N GLU A 63 7.12 -14.50 5.10
CA GLU A 63 7.71 -13.16 5.30
C GLU A 63 7.37 -12.15 4.19
N PRO A 64 7.44 -12.47 2.88
CA PRO A 64 7.01 -11.56 1.82
C PRO A 64 5.53 -11.18 1.91
N ARG A 65 4.67 -12.10 2.35
CA ARG A 65 3.23 -11.82 2.54
C ARG A 65 2.99 -10.79 3.63
N ARG A 66 3.72 -10.91 4.76
CA ARG A 66 3.69 -9.89 5.82
C ARG A 66 4.15 -8.53 5.32
N LYS A 67 5.26 -8.49 4.58
CA LYS A 67 5.80 -7.25 3.99
C LYS A 67 4.84 -6.62 2.99
N TYR A 68 4.19 -7.42 2.16
CA TYR A 68 3.16 -6.95 1.24
C TYR A 68 1.92 -6.39 1.95
N LEU A 69 1.44 -7.03 3.02
CA LEU A 69 0.34 -6.47 3.82
C LEU A 69 0.74 -5.17 4.51
N LEU A 70 1.94 -5.13 5.07
CA LEU A 70 2.45 -3.92 5.71
C LEU A 70 2.55 -2.77 4.69
N SER A 71 3.05 -3.07 3.49
CA SER A 71 3.06 -2.13 2.37
C SER A 71 1.65 -1.61 2.05
N THR A 72 0.67 -2.51 1.94
CA THR A 72 -0.72 -2.16 1.64
C THR A 72 -1.33 -1.26 2.72
N VAL A 73 -1.08 -1.56 4.01
CA VAL A 73 -1.58 -0.76 5.14
C VAL A 73 -0.92 0.62 5.18
N LEU A 74 0.40 0.70 4.97
CA LEU A 74 1.13 1.97 4.91
C LEU A 74 0.69 2.81 3.70
N GLY A 75 0.45 2.16 2.55
CA GLY A 75 -0.09 2.79 1.35
C GLY A 75 -1.49 3.35 1.60
N ALA A 76 -2.37 2.60 2.27
CA ALA A 76 -3.68 3.08 2.68
C ALA A 76 -3.56 4.31 3.60
N ALA A 77 -2.65 4.29 4.58
CA ALA A 77 -2.42 5.44 5.46
C ALA A 77 -1.91 6.68 4.70
N ALA A 78 -1.05 6.49 3.68
CA ALA A 78 -0.61 7.58 2.80
C ALA A 78 -1.78 8.16 1.99
N ILE A 79 -2.66 7.31 1.44
CA ILE A 79 -3.87 7.72 0.71
C ILE A 79 -4.82 8.51 1.62
N LEU A 80 -4.97 8.10 2.88
CA LEU A 80 -5.75 8.86 3.86
C LEU A 80 -5.15 10.26 4.12
N CYS A 81 -3.83 10.35 4.26
CA CYS A 81 -3.15 11.65 4.40
C CYS A 81 -3.40 12.54 3.17
N ALA A 82 -3.35 11.97 1.96
CA ALA A 82 -3.68 12.68 0.73
C ALA A 82 -5.14 13.17 0.70
N ALA A 83 -6.10 12.33 1.11
CA ALA A 83 -7.51 12.70 1.20
C ALA A 83 -7.73 13.88 2.15
N LEU A 84 -7.11 13.84 3.34
CA LEU A 84 -7.18 14.92 4.32
C LEU A 84 -6.52 16.21 3.81
N LEU A 85 -5.37 16.10 3.14
CA LEU A 85 -4.68 17.25 2.55
C LEU A 85 -5.57 17.92 1.49
N LEU A 86 -6.14 17.14 0.57
CA LEU A 86 -7.04 17.66 -0.47
C LEU A 86 -8.30 18.30 0.12
N TYR A 87 -8.83 17.75 1.22
CA TYR A 87 -9.96 18.35 1.93
C TYR A 87 -9.61 19.72 2.51
N LEU A 88 -8.43 19.86 3.12
CA LEU A 88 -7.96 21.13 3.71
C LEU A 88 -7.66 22.20 2.65
N GLU A 89 -7.23 21.79 1.46
CA GLU A 89 -7.02 22.65 0.30
C GLU A 89 -8.32 23.00 -0.45
N GLY A 90 -9.48 22.55 0.06
CA GLY A 90 -10.80 22.84 -0.53
C GLY A 90 -11.16 21.99 -1.74
N GLN A 91 -10.35 20.99 -2.09
CA GLN A 91 -10.58 20.08 -3.22
C GLN A 91 -11.49 18.90 -2.82
N PHE A 92 -12.76 19.20 -2.52
CA PHE A 92 -13.69 18.23 -1.93
C PHE A 92 -13.92 16.97 -2.79
N VAL A 93 -14.09 17.13 -4.11
CA VAL A 93 -14.31 16.00 -5.03
C VAL A 93 -13.10 15.07 -5.05
N ALA A 94 -11.88 15.63 -5.10
CA ALA A 94 -10.65 14.85 -5.06
C ALA A 94 -10.47 14.17 -3.69
N ALA A 95 -10.78 14.87 -2.60
CA ALA A 95 -10.73 14.30 -1.25
C ALA A 95 -11.67 13.09 -1.10
N LEU A 96 -12.91 13.18 -1.62
CA LEU A 96 -13.85 12.06 -1.62
C LEU A 96 -13.34 10.87 -2.44
N TYR A 97 -12.77 11.12 -3.62
CA TYR A 97 -12.17 10.07 -4.43
C TYR A 97 -11.06 9.34 -3.65
N PHE A 98 -10.11 10.08 -3.06
CA PHE A 98 -9.03 9.48 -2.28
C PHE A 98 -9.54 8.79 -1.00
N ALA A 99 -10.58 9.32 -0.34
CA ALA A 99 -11.20 8.68 0.81
C ALA A 99 -11.85 7.33 0.43
N SER A 100 -12.52 7.27 -0.73
CA SER A 100 -13.07 6.01 -1.24
C SER A 100 -11.98 4.99 -1.57
N LEU A 101 -10.86 5.46 -2.15
CA LEU A 101 -9.70 4.63 -2.45
C LEU A 101 -9.03 4.08 -1.17
N PHE A 102 -8.97 4.90 -0.11
CA PHE A 102 -8.51 4.46 1.20
C PHE A 102 -9.39 3.32 1.74
N LEU A 103 -10.72 3.50 1.73
CA LEU A 103 -11.67 2.49 2.21
C LEU A 103 -11.55 1.17 1.43
N ALA A 104 -11.42 1.25 0.09
CA ALA A 104 -11.20 0.07 -0.74
C ALA A 104 -9.87 -0.64 -0.39
N THR A 105 -8.78 0.12 -0.26
CA THR A 105 -7.44 -0.43 0.03
C THR A 105 -7.37 -1.06 1.43
N ILE A 106 -7.89 -0.38 2.46
CA ILE A 106 -7.87 -0.91 3.83
C ILE A 106 -8.84 -2.09 3.98
N GLY A 107 -9.99 -2.05 3.29
CA GLY A 107 -10.93 -3.17 3.22
C GLY A 107 -10.28 -4.41 2.60
N TYR A 108 -9.57 -4.24 1.48
CA TYR A 108 -8.78 -5.30 0.87
C TYR A 108 -7.72 -5.86 1.81
N ALA A 109 -6.95 -5.00 2.48
CA ALA A 109 -5.93 -5.42 3.45
C ALA A 109 -6.54 -6.22 4.60
N PHE A 110 -7.69 -5.78 5.13
CA PHE A 110 -8.40 -6.44 6.22
C PHE A 110 -8.95 -7.81 5.82
N VAL A 111 -9.63 -7.90 4.67
CA VAL A 111 -10.14 -9.18 4.13
C VAL A 111 -8.99 -10.16 3.90
N THR A 112 -7.90 -9.67 3.32
CA THR A 112 -6.70 -10.47 3.05
C THR A 112 -6.05 -10.94 4.34
N TRP A 113 -5.91 -10.07 5.34
CA TRP A 113 -5.45 -10.44 6.67
C TRP A 113 -6.31 -11.55 7.26
N MET A 114 -7.64 -11.38 7.30
CA MET A 114 -8.53 -12.41 7.86
C MET A 114 -8.44 -13.74 7.11
N LYS A 115 -8.35 -13.70 5.78
CA LYS A 115 -8.28 -14.90 4.94
C LYS A 115 -6.97 -15.67 5.09
N TYR A 116 -5.87 -14.97 5.32
CA TYR A 116 -4.53 -15.56 5.34
C TYR A 116 -3.82 -15.51 6.70
N LYS A 117 -4.49 -15.07 7.77
CA LYS A 117 -3.91 -14.93 9.14
C LYS A 117 -3.15 -16.16 9.62
N ASP A 118 -3.65 -17.36 9.34
CA ASP A 118 -3.05 -18.62 9.81
C ASP A 118 -1.79 -19.00 9.00
N ARG A 119 -1.56 -18.32 7.88
CA ARG A 119 -0.41 -18.54 7.01
C ARG A 119 0.56 -17.35 7.02
N LEU A 120 0.21 -16.26 7.71
CA LEU A 120 1.01 -15.05 7.78
C LEU A 120 2.17 -15.23 8.73
#